data_AF-A0AAF3FA55-F1
#
_entry.id   AF-A0AAF3FA55-F1
#
_cell.length_a   1.000
_cell.length_b   1.000
_cell.length_c   1.000
_cell.angle_alpha   90.00
_cell.angle_beta   90.00
_cell.angle_gamma   90.00
#
_symmetry.space_group_name_H-M   'P 1'
#
loop_
_entity.id
_entity.type
_entity.pdbx_description
1 polymer ?
#
loop_
_entity_poly.entity_id
_entity_poly.type
_entity_poly.pdbx_seq_one_letter_code
_entity_poly.pdbx_strand_id
1 'polypeptide(L)'
;MEAPPKATKTLECKETFDQETLKATWDAETAPANIPAYSTRQIAFNTELTTQDVKAINELGRLNAMQLHEYITNLQNSAYLIGIDEARQCSKGKFLQVFKKS
;
A
#
# COMPACT_ATOMS: atom_id res chain seq x y z
N MET A 1 29.57 28.85 -11.69
CA MET A 1 28.18 28.65 -11.21
C MET A 1 27.86 27.18 -11.41
N GLU A 2 28.15 26.33 -10.42
CA GLU A 2 27.71 24.94 -10.45
C GLU A 2 26.22 24.87 -10.09
N ALA A 3 25.43 24.19 -10.91
CA ALA A 3 24.03 23.94 -10.62
C ALA A 3 23.91 22.89 -9.50
N PRO A 4 22.96 23.02 -8.56
CA PRO A 4 22.78 22.05 -7.49
C PRO A 4 22.35 20.68 -8.07
N PRO A 5 22.83 19.56 -7.51
CA PRO A 5 22.47 18.23 -7.98
C PRO A 5 20.95 18.01 -7.80
N LYS A 6 20.24 17.75 -8.91
CA LYS A 6 18.83 17.35 -8.87
C LYS A 6 18.74 16.04 -8.08
N ALA A 7 18.11 16.11 -6.90
CA ALA A 7 17.77 14.96 -6.10
C ALA A 7 16.99 13.97 -6.96
N THR A 8 17.67 12.91 -7.39
CA THR A 8 17.03 11.80 -8.08
C THR A 8 16.23 11.08 -7.02
N LYS A 9 14.89 11.21 -7.06
CA LYS A 9 13.99 10.45 -6.20
C LYS A 9 14.12 8.98 -6.60
N THR A 10 15.03 8.27 -5.95
CA THR A 10 15.10 6.82 -6.03
C THR A 10 13.84 6.29 -5.35
N LEU A 11 13.02 5.52 -6.08
CA LEU A 11 11.96 4.74 -5.48
C LEU A 11 12.62 3.72 -4.56
N GLU A 12 12.61 3.96 -3.25
CA GLU A 12 13.14 3.01 -2.28
C GLU A 12 12.16 1.84 -2.17
N CYS A 13 12.57 0.75 -2.81
CA CYS A 13 11.83 -0.50 -2.84
C CYS A 13 12.24 -1.31 -1.60
N LYS A 14 11.29 -1.59 -0.69
CA LYS A 14 11.56 -2.33 0.55
C LYS A 14 11.56 -3.84 0.28
N GLU A 15 12.62 -4.52 0.69
CA GLU A 15 12.85 -5.95 0.42
C GLU A 15 12.09 -6.87 1.40
N THR A 16 11.50 -6.30 2.46
CA THR A 16 10.81 -7.04 3.51
C THR A 16 9.43 -6.45 3.76
N PHE A 17 8.44 -7.32 3.89
CA PHE A 17 7.07 -6.99 4.25
C PHE A 17 6.65 -7.85 5.44
N ASP A 18 6.39 -7.21 6.59
CA ASP A 18 6.07 -7.91 7.84
C ASP A 18 4.61 -7.69 8.26
N GLN A 19 4.03 -8.72 8.88
CA GLN A 19 2.61 -8.76 9.25
C GLN A 19 2.29 -7.80 10.40
N GLU A 20 3.26 -7.58 11.30
CA GLU A 20 3.10 -6.74 12.48
C GLU A 20 2.96 -5.26 12.11
N THR A 21 3.78 -4.78 11.18
CA THR A 21 3.70 -3.44 10.60
C THR A 21 2.41 -3.24 9.83
N LEU A 22 1.96 -4.24 9.05
CA LEU A 22 0.69 -4.16 8.33
C LEU A 22 -0.48 -4.02 9.30
N LYS A 23 -0.50 -4.85 10.35
CA LYS A 23 -1.54 -4.82 11.38
C LYS A 23 -1.54 -3.51 12.16
N ALA A 24 -0.36 -3.04 12.58
CA ALA A 24 -0.20 -1.75 13.25
C ALA A 24 -0.67 -0.57 12.39
N THR A 25 -0.51 -0.65 11.07
CA THR A 25 -1.01 0.39 10.14
C THR A 25 -2.54 0.39 10.05
N TRP A 26 -3.18 -0.78 10.14
CA TRP A 26 -4.63 -0.91 10.06
C TRP A 26 -5.35 -0.55 11.37
N ASP A 27 -4.71 -0.84 12.50
CA ASP A 27 -5.25 -0.61 13.84
C ASP A 27 -4.97 0.83 14.35
N ALA A 28 -4.14 1.61 13.65
CA ALA A 28 -3.82 2.98 14.04
C ALA A 28 -4.92 3.96 13.63
N GLU A 29 -5.75 4.39 14.60
CA GLU A 29 -6.74 5.47 14.44
C GLU A 29 -6.09 6.85 14.16
N THR A 30 -4.79 6.99 14.40
CA THR A 30 -3.94 8.12 14.00
C THR A 30 -2.50 7.62 13.86
N ALA A 31 -2.03 7.40 12.63
CA ALA A 31 -0.65 7.00 12.40
C ALA A 31 0.33 8.08 12.93
N PRO A 32 1.33 7.74 13.78
CA PRO A 32 2.37 8.68 14.17
C PRO A 32 3.21 9.05 12.93
N ALA A 33 3.60 10.33 12.84
CA ALA A 33 4.29 10.95 11.70
C ALA A 33 5.67 10.36 11.32
N ASN A 34 6.09 9.24 11.91
CA ASN A 34 7.40 8.63 11.71
C ASN A 34 7.37 7.22 11.07
N ILE A 35 6.23 6.80 10.52
CA ILE A 35 6.25 5.67 9.57
C ILE A 35 6.69 6.25 8.23
N PRO A 36 7.79 5.78 7.60
CA PRO A 36 8.18 6.26 6.29
C PRO A 36 7.02 5.94 5.34
N ALA A 37 6.34 7.00 4.92
CA ALA A 37 5.18 6.94 4.07
C ALA A 37 5.47 6.00 2.89
N TYR A 38 4.92 4.78 2.94
CA TYR A 38 4.67 4.00 1.72
C TYR A 38 3.95 4.96 0.82
N SER A 39 4.66 5.48 -0.20
CA SER A 39 4.28 6.61 -1.04
C SER A 39 2.80 6.90 -0.91
N THR A 40 2.45 7.66 0.13
CA THR A 40 1.13 8.24 0.22
C THR A 40 1.29 9.40 -0.73
N ARG A 41 1.37 9.10 -2.05
CA ARG A 41 0.76 9.98 -3.04
C ARG A 41 -0.53 10.31 -2.36
N GLN A 42 -0.71 11.57 -1.99
CA GLN A 42 -1.97 12.05 -1.48
C GLN A 42 -2.98 11.46 -2.46
N ILE A 43 -3.68 10.41 -2.03
CA ILE A 43 -4.71 9.80 -2.83
C ILE A 43 -5.74 10.88 -2.70
N ALA A 44 -5.75 11.81 -3.67
CA ALA A 44 -6.85 12.72 -3.82
C ALA A 44 -8.04 11.77 -3.89
N PHE A 45 -8.83 11.74 -2.82
CA PHE A 45 -10.03 10.94 -2.77
C PHE A 45 -10.84 11.43 -3.96
N ASN A 46 -10.92 10.60 -5.00
CA ASN A 46 -11.76 10.92 -6.13
C ASN A 46 -13.17 10.93 -5.56
N THR A 47 -13.77 12.11 -5.45
CA THR A 47 -15.12 12.26 -4.91
C THR A 47 -16.16 11.74 -5.90
N GLU A 48 -15.74 11.46 -7.14
CA GLU A 48 -16.54 10.78 -8.14
C GLU A 48 -16.48 9.26 -7.92
N LEU A 49 -17.56 8.70 -7.35
CA LEU A 49 -17.74 7.26 -7.30
C LEU A 49 -18.09 6.75 -8.70
N THR A 50 -17.29 5.81 -9.19
CA THR A 50 -17.67 5.05 -10.38
C THR A 50 -18.86 4.13 -10.06
N THR A 51 -19.55 3.64 -11.10
CA THR A 51 -20.63 2.65 -10.91
C THR A 51 -20.13 1.38 -10.22
N GLN A 52 -18.86 1.01 -10.38
CA GLN A 52 -18.27 -0.13 -9.69
C GLN A 52 -18.08 0.15 -8.20
N ASP A 53 -17.64 1.35 -7.83
CA ASP A 53 -17.47 1.76 -6.44
C ASP A 53 -18.80 1.74 -5.69
N VAL A 54 -19.87 2.28 -6.31
CA VAL A 54 -21.22 2.24 -5.73
C VAL A 54 -21.70 0.80 -5.50
N LYS A 55 -21.46 -0.10 -6.46
CA LYS A 55 -21.80 -1.51 -6.31
C LYS A 55 -21.03 -2.15 -5.16
N ALA A 56 -19.73 -1.93 -5.07
CA ALA A 56 -18.89 -2.47 -4.01
C ALA A 56 -19.36 -2.00 -2.62
N ILE A 57 -19.65 -0.71 -2.47
CA ILE A 57 -20.17 -0.14 -1.21
C ILE A 57 -21.52 -0.77 -0.84
N ASN A 58 -22.41 -0.95 -1.80
CA ASN A 58 -23.72 -1.58 -1.55
C ASN A 58 -23.58 -3.04 -1.13
N GLU A 59 -22.68 -3.82 -1.75
CA GLU A 59 -22.42 -5.20 -1.34
C GLU A 59 -21.86 -5.27 0.09
N LEU A 60 -20.93 -4.37 0.44
CA LEU A 60 -20.38 -4.28 1.80
C LEU A 60 -21.45 -3.88 2.83
N GLY A 61 -22.32 -2.91 2.49
CA GLY A 61 -23.40 -2.46 3.37
C GLY A 61 -24.48 -3.51 3.61
N ARG A 62 -24.54 -4.56 2.78
CA ARG A 62 -25.49 -5.66 2.93
C ARG A 62 -24.98 -6.77 3.87
N LEU A 63 -23.71 -6.73 4.26
CA LEU A 63 -23.12 -7.70 5.16
C LEU A 63 -23.56 -7.45 6.61
N ASN A 64 -23.83 -8.52 7.35
CA ASN A 64 -23.96 -8.40 8.80
C ASN A 64 -22.58 -8.24 9.48
N ALA A 65 -22.56 -7.92 10.77
CA ALA A 65 -21.30 -7.64 11.49
C ALA A 65 -20.28 -8.80 11.43
N MET A 66 -20.74 -10.05 11.50
CA MET A 66 -19.86 -11.23 11.45
C MET A 66 -19.29 -11.43 10.05
N GLN A 67 -20.12 -11.29 9.01
CA GLN A 67 -19.71 -11.36 7.61
C GLN A 67 -18.75 -10.23 7.24
N LEU A 68 -19.00 -9.01 7.73
CA LEU A 68 -18.13 -7.87 7.53
C LEU A 68 -16.75 -8.10 8.18
N HIS A 69 -16.73 -8.65 9.39
CA HIS A 69 -15.48 -8.99 10.07
C HIS A 69 -14.68 -10.05 9.31
N GLU A 70 -15.34 -11.10 8.83
CA GLU A 70 -14.72 -12.14 8.00
C GLU A 70 -14.16 -11.55 6.69
N TYR A 71 -14.94 -10.68 6.03
CA TYR A 71 -14.50 -9.98 4.82
C TYR A 71 -13.23 -9.15 5.08
N ILE A 72 -13.19 -8.35 6.15
CA ILE A 72 -12.03 -7.54 6.51
C ILE A 72 -10.81 -8.42 6.81
N THR A 73 -11.00 -9.53 7.51
CA THR A 73 -9.91 -10.48 7.82
C THR A 73 -9.33 -11.08 6.54
N ASN A 74 -10.20 -11.49 5.61
CA ASN A 74 -9.77 -12.02 4.32
C ASN A 74 -9.05 -10.97 3.46
N LEU A 75 -9.50 -9.72 3.50
CA LEU A 75 -8.84 -8.60 2.83
C LEU A 75 -7.43 -8.37 3.41
N GLN A 76 -7.30 -8.34 4.74
CA GLN A 76 -6.01 -8.17 5.42
C GLN A 76 -5.04 -9.31 5.09
N ASN A 77 -5.52 -10.56 5.09
CA ASN A 77 -4.71 -11.72 4.70
C ASN A 77 -4.26 -11.63 3.23
N SER A 78 -5.15 -11.18 2.33
CA SER A 78 -4.82 -11.00 0.91
C SER A 78 -3.79 -9.90 0.71
N ALA A 79 -3.96 -8.76 1.38
CA ALA A 79 -2.99 -7.66 1.36
C ALA A 79 -1.62 -8.12 1.86
N TYR A 80 -1.58 -8.98 2.89
CA TYR A 80 -0.34 -9.56 3.40
C TYR A 80 0.40 -10.41 2.36
N LEU A 81 -0.31 -11.34 1.71
CA LEU A 81 0.27 -12.20 0.68
C LEU A 81 0.78 -11.39 -0.52
N ILE A 82 -0.01 -10.41 -0.97
CA ILE A 82 0.40 -9.50 -2.05
C ILE A 82 1.65 -8.72 -1.66
N GLY A 83 1.74 -8.21 -0.42
CA GLY A 83 2.91 -7.50 0.08
C GLY A 83 4.18 -8.36 0.10
N ILE A 84 4.07 -9.65 0.47
CA ILE A 84 5.19 -10.60 0.38
C ILE A 84 5.65 -10.76 -1.08
N ASP A 85 4.71 -10.97 -1.99
CA ASP A 85 5.05 -11.17 -3.40
C ASP A 85 5.63 -9.89 -4.03
N GLU A 86 5.11 -8.71 -3.68
CA GLU A 86 5.68 -7.42 -4.08
C GLU A 86 7.11 -7.27 -3.58
N ALA A 87 7.39 -7.54 -2.31
CA ALA A 87 8.74 -7.49 -1.73
C ALA A 87 9.71 -8.47 -2.42
N ARG A 88 9.22 -9.66 -2.81
CA ARG A 88 9.97 -10.63 -3.60
C ARG A 88 10.29 -10.11 -5.00
N GLN A 89 9.31 -9.53 -5.70
CA GLN A 89 9.54 -8.96 -7.04
C GLN A 89 10.47 -7.75 -6.98
N CYS A 90 10.32 -6.93 -5.94
CA CYS A 90 11.18 -5.80 -5.64
C CYS A 90 12.66 -6.23 -5.49
N SER A 91 12.91 -7.26 -4.67
CA SER A 91 14.24 -7.86 -4.48
C SER A 91 14.84 -8.37 -5.81
N LYS A 92 14.03 -9.05 -6.63
CA LYS A 92 14.44 -9.48 -7.97
C LYS A 92 14.80 -8.31 -8.88
N GLY A 93 13.97 -7.26 -8.92
CA GLY A 93 14.22 -6.06 -9.72
C GLY A 93 15.52 -5.36 -9.31
N LYS A 94 15.80 -5.26 -8.01
CA LYS A 94 17.05 -4.68 -7.49
C LYS A 94 18.27 -5.51 -7.89
N PHE A 95 18.20 -6.83 -7.76
CA PHE A 95 19.27 -7.73 -8.21
C PHE A 95 19.54 -7.59 -9.72
N LEU A 96 18.48 -7.49 -10.51
CA LEU A 96 18.55 -7.28 -11.96
C LEU A 96 18.87 -5.83 -12.35
N GLN A 97 19.06 -4.94 -11.37
CA GLN A 97 19.42 -3.54 -11.56
C GLN A 97 18.45 -2.74 -12.45
N VAL A 98 17.17 -3.17 -12.53
CA VAL A 98 16.16 -2.54 -13.42
C VAL A 98 15.83 -1.10 -13.04
N PHE A 99 16.16 -0.71 -11.80
CA PHE A 99 15.92 0.63 -11.28
C PHE A 99 17.08 1.60 -11.52
N LYS A 100 18.19 1.16 -12.11
CA LYS A 100 19.29 2.07 -12.49
C LYS A 100 18.81 2.95 -13.65
N LYS A 101 19.01 4.27 -13.53
CA LYS A 101 18.82 5.19 -14.67
C LYS A 101 19.81 4.82 -15.77
N SER A 102 19.30 4.68 -16.99
CA SER A 102 20.12 4.71 -18.21
C SER A 102 20.75 6.08 -18.41
#